data_AF-A0A1A9ZBU1-F1
#
_entry.id   AF-A0A1A9ZBU1-F1
#
_cell.length_a   1.000
_cell.length_b   1.000
_cell.length_c   1.000
_cell.angle_alpha   90.00
_cell.angle_beta   90.00
_cell.angle_gamma   90.00
#
_symmetry.space_group_name_H-M   'P 1'
#
loop_
_entity.id
_entity.type
_entity.pdbx_description
1 polymer ?
#
loop_
_entity_poly.entity_id
_entity_poly.type
_entity_poly.pdbx_seq_one_letter_code
_entity_poly.pdbx_strand_id
1 'polypeptide(L)'
;MDGREHSRHLKAFYKHQCWVLRLFGLWKLSADMTRSYQLLHALHFNCILTMCVLSLDASCIMQLVIKARDLNEVIEVFITFATALAVLAKFLTIKMKNHLYRQWCEIIESSTFRPNNEREIQLFQQSERLARLVRNAYCGLSFIALNMLMFIVDDSGLPLSVYSPFDMNRKWGYLSTYGYQYITASVCCYVNIAFDSLSASFLIHLKGQMDILCDRLKNFGNYSKCNNDDKITEELKNCIKYYEEILKVAHLIEDLISLPISIQIVCSVLVLVANFFGMAFVSIK
;
A
#
# COMPACT_ATOMS: atom_id res chain seq x y z
N MET A 1 -14.25 10.50 -23.90
CA MET A 1 -12.92 10.92 -23.38
C MET A 1 -11.84 10.43 -24.32
N ASP A 2 -10.80 11.21 -24.66
CA ASP A 2 -9.68 10.75 -25.52
C ASP A 2 -8.79 9.71 -24.79
N GLY A 3 -8.04 8.86 -25.51
CA GLY A 3 -7.18 7.84 -24.92
C GLY A 3 -6.02 8.43 -24.12
N ARG A 4 -5.52 9.60 -24.55
CA ARG A 4 -4.52 10.37 -23.81
C ARG A 4 -5.07 10.97 -22.52
N GLU A 5 -6.32 11.43 -22.54
CA GLU A 5 -7.01 11.91 -21.33
C GLU A 5 -7.26 10.77 -20.36
N HIS A 6 -7.72 9.61 -20.86
CA HIS A 6 -7.89 8.39 -20.07
C HIS A 6 -6.64 8.01 -19.30
N SER A 7 -5.50 7.86 -20.00
CA SER A 7 -4.23 7.52 -19.35
C SER A 7 -3.77 8.60 -18.36
N ARG A 8 -4.05 9.89 -18.62
CA ARG A 8 -3.72 10.97 -17.69
C ARG A 8 -4.50 10.87 -16.38
N HIS A 9 -5.81 10.67 -16.45
CA HIS A 9 -6.66 10.49 -15.26
C HIS A 9 -6.31 9.21 -14.52
N LEU A 10 -6.02 8.13 -15.25
CA LEU A 10 -5.65 6.85 -14.66
C LEU A 10 -4.33 6.90 -13.89
N LYS A 11 -3.34 7.64 -14.40
CA LYS A 11 -2.08 7.90 -13.69
C LYS A 11 -2.29 8.60 -12.36
N ALA A 12 -3.37 9.35 -12.16
CA ALA A 12 -3.65 9.98 -10.87
C ALA A 12 -3.92 8.94 -9.75
N PHE A 13 -4.34 7.71 -10.10
CA PHE A 13 -4.59 6.65 -9.13
C PHE A 13 -3.33 6.03 -8.56
N TYR A 14 -2.27 5.85 -9.37
CA TYR A 14 -1.13 5.01 -9.00
C TYR A 14 0.24 5.67 -9.18
N LYS A 15 0.37 6.80 -9.89
CA LYS A 15 1.69 7.37 -10.28
C LYS A 15 2.57 7.70 -9.08
N HIS A 16 2.00 8.30 -8.04
CA HIS A 16 2.76 8.68 -6.84
C HIS A 16 3.22 7.45 -6.06
N GLN A 17 2.32 6.48 -5.88
CA GLN A 17 2.63 5.22 -5.20
C GLN A 17 3.71 4.44 -5.96
N CYS A 18 3.58 4.31 -7.29
CA CYS A 18 4.59 3.67 -8.12
C CYS A 18 5.94 4.40 -8.08
N TRP A 19 5.95 5.74 -7.97
CA TRP A 19 7.19 6.49 -7.81
C TRP A 19 7.88 6.15 -6.48
N VAL A 20 7.12 6.09 -5.37
CA VAL A 20 7.65 5.67 -4.06
C VAL A 20 8.17 4.22 -4.12
N LEU A 21 7.44 3.30 -4.73
CA LEU A 21 7.88 1.90 -4.89
C LEU A 21 9.14 1.78 -5.77
N ARG A 22 9.32 2.64 -6.78
CA ARG A 22 10.55 2.70 -7.57
C ARG A 22 11.73 3.22 -6.75
N LEU A 23 11.51 4.24 -5.91
CA LEU A 23 12.56 4.81 -5.06
C LEU A 23 13.21 3.75 -4.14
N PHE A 24 12.40 2.83 -3.61
CA PHE A 24 12.87 1.73 -2.76
C PHE A 24 13.28 0.45 -3.53
N GLY A 25 13.35 0.50 -4.87
CA GLY A 25 13.76 -0.64 -5.69
C GLY A 25 12.76 -1.81 -5.73
N LEU A 26 11.52 -1.58 -5.27
CA LEU A 26 10.45 -2.58 -5.22
C LEU A 26 9.86 -2.83 -6.62
N TRP A 27 9.71 -1.78 -7.42
CA TRP A 27 9.15 -1.88 -8.77
C TRP A 27 10.23 -1.98 -9.85
N LYS A 28 10.08 -2.92 -10.78
CA LYS A 28 11.10 -3.16 -11.83
C LYS A 28 11.12 -2.02 -12.88
N LEU A 29 12.32 -1.54 -13.21
CA LEU A 29 12.53 -0.59 -14.31
C LEU A 29 12.30 -1.26 -15.69
N SER A 30 12.00 -0.46 -16.72
CA SER A 30 11.74 -0.95 -18.10
C SER A 30 12.83 -1.91 -18.57
N ALA A 31 12.43 -2.95 -19.32
CA ALA A 31 13.30 -4.03 -19.77
C ALA A 31 14.42 -3.55 -20.72
N ASP A 32 14.34 -2.32 -21.23
CA ASP A 32 15.25 -1.71 -22.20
C ASP A 32 16.56 -1.17 -21.59
N MET A 33 16.78 -1.41 -20.29
CA MET A 33 17.88 -0.79 -19.53
C MET A 33 19.10 -1.71 -19.42
N THR A 34 20.29 -1.12 -19.52
CA THR A 34 21.60 -1.79 -19.49
C THR A 34 21.77 -2.73 -18.29
N ARG A 35 22.43 -3.90 -18.48
CA ARG A 35 22.69 -4.90 -17.43
C ARG A 35 23.27 -4.30 -16.14
N SER A 36 24.18 -3.33 -16.23
CA SER A 36 24.79 -2.67 -15.07
C SER A 36 23.78 -1.90 -14.22
N TYR A 37 22.79 -1.27 -14.86
CA TYR A 37 21.71 -0.56 -14.17
C TYR A 37 20.78 -1.54 -13.45
N GLN A 38 20.48 -2.68 -14.08
CA GLN A 38 19.67 -3.73 -13.46
C GLN A 38 20.37 -4.33 -12.23
N LEU A 39 21.70 -4.52 -12.30
CA LEU A 39 22.51 -4.97 -11.17
C LEU A 39 22.51 -3.94 -10.02
N LEU A 40 22.71 -2.66 -10.33
CA LEU A 40 22.69 -1.59 -9.34
C LEU A 40 21.32 -1.48 -8.65
N HIS A 41 20.24 -1.63 -9.42
CA HIS A 41 18.88 -1.63 -8.87
C HIS A 41 18.61 -2.86 -7.99
N ALA A 42 19.13 -4.03 -8.35
CA ALA A 42 19.05 -5.23 -7.51
C ALA A 42 19.87 -5.08 -6.21
N LEU A 43 21.06 -4.48 -6.30
CA LEU A 43 21.90 -4.17 -5.14
C LEU A 43 21.21 -3.18 -4.20
N HIS A 44 20.65 -2.09 -4.75
CA HIS A 44 19.90 -1.09 -3.99
C HIS A 44 18.71 -1.70 -3.23
N PHE A 45 17.94 -2.55 -3.92
CA PHE A 45 16.84 -3.30 -3.30
C PHE A 45 17.32 -4.20 -2.15
N ASN A 46 18.36 -5.00 -2.37
CA ASN A 46 18.90 -5.90 -1.34
C ASN A 46 19.48 -5.12 -0.16
N CYS A 47 20.10 -3.96 -0.42
CA CYS A 47 20.60 -3.08 0.61
C CYS A 47 19.47 -2.56 1.51
N ILE A 48 18.37 -2.05 0.92
CA ILE A 48 17.22 -1.56 1.69
C ILE A 48 16.55 -2.70 2.48
N LEU A 49 16.34 -3.85 1.85
CA LEU A 49 15.75 -5.02 2.50
C LEU A 49 16.56 -5.43 3.73
N THR A 50 17.89 -5.52 3.58
CA THR A 50 18.77 -6.00 4.64
C THR A 50 19.00 -4.93 5.71
N MET A 51 19.34 -3.71 5.30
CA MET A 51 19.75 -2.63 6.21
C MET A 51 18.58 -1.97 6.92
N CYS A 52 17.38 -1.93 6.34
CA CYS A 52 16.22 -1.27 6.97
C CYS A 52 15.22 -2.30 7.51
N VAL A 53 14.77 -3.25 6.69
CA VAL A 53 13.63 -4.10 7.06
C VAL A 53 14.08 -5.26 7.96
N LEU A 54 14.97 -6.12 7.48
CA LEU A 54 15.40 -7.31 8.22
C LEU A 54 16.21 -6.98 9.47
N SER A 55 17.01 -5.91 9.44
CA SER A 55 17.76 -5.44 10.61
C SER A 55 16.84 -4.95 11.72
N LEU A 56 15.72 -4.29 11.39
CA LEU A 56 14.71 -3.87 12.36
C LEU A 56 14.00 -5.08 12.96
N ASP A 57 13.55 -6.02 12.13
CA ASP A 57 12.91 -7.26 12.58
C ASP A 57 13.83 -8.05 13.54
N ALA A 58 15.11 -8.18 13.19
CA ALA A 58 16.10 -8.84 14.03
C ALA A 58 16.34 -8.10 15.35
N SER A 59 16.37 -6.76 15.33
CA SER A 59 16.55 -5.93 16.53
C SER A 59 15.34 -6.02 17.47
N CYS A 60 14.12 -6.09 16.92
CA CYS A 60 12.90 -6.35 17.69
C CYS A 60 12.94 -7.73 18.35
N ILE A 61 13.33 -8.78 17.61
CA ILE A 61 13.44 -10.14 18.16
C ILE A 61 14.47 -10.20 19.29
N MET A 62 15.64 -9.59 19.11
CA MET A 62 16.64 -9.53 20.19
C MET A 62 16.12 -8.80 21.43
N GLN A 63 15.46 -7.64 21.24
CA GLN A 63 14.90 -6.87 22.36
C GLN A 63 13.84 -7.68 23.12
N LEU A 64 12.97 -8.39 22.38
CA LEU A 64 11.94 -9.23 22.97
C LEU A 64 12.54 -10.39 23.79
N VAL A 65 13.63 -10.99 23.33
CA VAL A 65 14.35 -12.05 24.09
C VAL A 65 15.02 -11.49 25.34
N ILE A 66 15.68 -10.33 25.24
CA ILE A 66 16.41 -9.71 26.36
C ILE A 66 15.45 -9.21 27.44
N LYS A 67 14.35 -8.57 27.03
CA LYS A 67 13.37 -7.93 27.91
C LYS A 67 12.15 -8.81 28.21
N ALA A 68 12.19 -10.10 27.88
CA ALA A 68 11.08 -11.05 28.04
C ALA A 68 10.44 -11.11 29.44
N ARG A 69 11.16 -10.65 30.48
CA ARG A 69 10.69 -10.65 31.88
C ARG A 69 9.86 -9.40 32.24
N ASP A 70 9.98 -8.32 31.47
CA ASP A 70 9.23 -7.09 31.71
C ASP A 70 8.07 -7.01 30.74
N LEU A 71 6.85 -7.24 31.25
CA LEU A 71 5.65 -7.28 30.42
C LEU A 71 5.37 -5.94 29.72
N ASN A 72 5.71 -4.80 30.34
CA ASN A 72 5.46 -3.49 29.73
C ASN A 72 6.36 -3.27 28.50
N GLU A 73 7.64 -3.60 28.64
CA GLU A 73 8.61 -3.55 27.54
C GLU A 73 8.24 -4.55 26.44
N VAL A 74 7.82 -5.77 26.81
CA VAL A 74 7.39 -6.78 25.82
C VAL A 74 6.22 -6.28 24.99
N ILE A 75 5.23 -5.62 25.60
CA ILE A 75 4.08 -5.06 24.87
C ILE A 75 4.55 -3.98 23.88
N GLU A 76 5.41 -3.06 24.31
CA GLU A 76 5.91 -1.97 23.45
C GLU A 76 6.75 -2.50 22.26
N VAL A 77 7.66 -3.43 22.52
CA VAL A 77 8.48 -4.10 21.50
C VAL A 77 7.59 -4.87 20.52
N PHE A 78 6.55 -5.54 21.03
CA PHE A 78 5.64 -6.32 20.20
C PHE A 78 4.84 -5.46 19.23
N ILE A 79 4.46 -4.24 19.61
CA ILE A 79 3.82 -3.26 18.70
C ILE A 79 4.73 -2.92 17.53
N THR A 80 5.99 -2.64 17.84
CA THR A 80 7.01 -2.31 16.83
C THR A 80 7.28 -3.51 15.93
N PHE A 81 7.40 -4.71 16.51
CA PHE A 81 7.60 -5.96 15.79
C PHE A 81 6.46 -6.29 14.84
N ALA A 82 5.21 -6.21 15.30
CA ALA A 82 4.03 -6.49 14.47
C ALA A 82 3.95 -5.54 13.26
N THR A 83 4.33 -4.27 13.47
CA THR A 83 4.41 -3.26 12.40
C THR A 83 5.53 -3.59 11.41
N ALA A 84 6.72 -3.94 11.90
CA ALA A 84 7.86 -4.33 11.06
C ALA A 84 7.56 -5.58 10.22
N LEU A 85 6.94 -6.59 10.83
CA LEU A 85 6.51 -7.82 10.16
C LEU A 85 5.49 -7.56 9.03
N ALA A 86 4.54 -6.65 9.25
CA ALA A 86 3.58 -6.25 8.22
C ALA A 86 4.27 -5.54 7.05
N VAL A 87 5.28 -4.69 7.32
CA VAL A 87 6.09 -4.04 6.29
C VAL A 87 6.91 -5.06 5.51
N LEU A 88 7.54 -6.03 6.18
CA LEU A 88 8.28 -7.11 5.53
C LEU A 88 7.38 -7.90 4.58
N ALA A 89 6.18 -8.27 5.02
CA ALA A 89 5.20 -8.98 4.19
C ALA A 89 4.82 -8.19 2.92
N LYS A 90 4.57 -6.88 3.06
CA LYS A 90 4.30 -5.99 1.92
C LYS A 90 5.51 -5.91 0.99
N PHE A 91 6.69 -5.71 1.55
CA PHE A 91 7.93 -5.55 0.78
C PHE A 91 8.23 -6.79 -0.08
N LEU A 92 8.12 -7.99 0.52
CA LEU A 92 8.30 -9.26 -0.18
C LEU A 92 7.21 -9.50 -1.23
N THR A 93 5.95 -9.26 -0.89
CA THR A 93 4.83 -9.49 -1.81
C THR A 93 4.91 -8.59 -3.04
N ILE A 94 5.21 -7.31 -2.86
CA ILE A 94 5.37 -6.37 -3.98
C ILE A 94 6.48 -6.84 -4.91
N LYS A 95 7.60 -7.32 -4.35
CA LYS A 95 8.72 -7.81 -5.15
C LYS A 95 8.35 -9.07 -5.93
N MET A 96 7.72 -10.04 -5.28
CA MET A 96 7.34 -11.32 -5.90
C MET A 96 6.27 -11.12 -6.98
N LYS A 97 5.27 -10.28 -6.70
CA LYS A 97 4.11 -10.06 -7.58
C LYS A 97 4.27 -8.86 -8.52
N ASN A 98 5.48 -8.31 -8.68
CA ASN A 98 5.75 -7.14 -9.52
C ASN A 98 5.26 -7.29 -10.98
N HIS A 99 5.20 -8.51 -11.51
CA HIS A 99 4.66 -8.76 -12.85
C HIS A 99 3.13 -8.58 -12.91
N LEU A 100 2.38 -9.00 -11.88
CA LEU A 100 0.93 -8.84 -11.78
C LEU A 100 0.54 -7.37 -11.65
N TYR A 101 1.34 -6.61 -10.90
CA TYR A 101 1.21 -5.16 -10.81
C TYR A 101 1.35 -4.45 -12.16
N ARG A 102 2.26 -4.91 -13.01
CA ARG A 102 2.41 -4.42 -14.38
C ARG A 102 1.21 -4.83 -15.25
N GLN A 103 0.81 -6.10 -15.16
CA GLN A 103 -0.35 -6.61 -15.87
C GLN A 103 -1.61 -5.81 -15.51
N TRP A 104 -1.80 -5.46 -14.24
CA TRP A 104 -2.90 -4.60 -13.80
C TRP A 104 -2.88 -3.26 -14.54
N CYS A 105 -1.74 -2.56 -14.53
CA CYS A 105 -1.57 -1.27 -15.22
C CYS A 105 -1.90 -1.36 -16.71
N GLU A 106 -1.49 -2.44 -17.38
CA GLU A 106 -1.77 -2.65 -18.80
C GLU A 106 -3.27 -2.90 -19.07
N ILE A 107 -3.93 -3.68 -18.20
CA ILE A 107 -5.37 -3.97 -18.32
C ILE A 107 -6.20 -2.70 -18.13
N ILE A 108 -5.93 -1.88 -17.11
CA ILE A 108 -6.72 -0.67 -16.85
C ILE A 108 -6.53 0.43 -17.90
N GLU A 109 -5.38 0.43 -18.59
CA GLU A 109 -5.11 1.35 -19.71
C GLU A 109 -5.77 0.88 -21.01
N SER A 110 -6.25 -0.36 -21.07
CA SER A 110 -6.96 -0.89 -22.24
C SER A 110 -8.23 -0.10 -22.55
N SER A 111 -8.65 -0.16 -23.82
CA SER A 111 -9.88 0.48 -24.29
C SER A 111 -11.14 -0.04 -23.59
N THR A 112 -11.10 -1.22 -22.99
CA THR A 112 -12.23 -1.87 -22.31
C THR A 112 -12.75 -1.05 -21.14
N PHE A 113 -11.86 -0.41 -20.36
CA PHE A 113 -12.20 0.36 -19.15
C PHE A 113 -12.35 1.86 -19.40
N ARG A 114 -12.41 2.26 -20.68
CA ARG A 114 -12.57 3.66 -21.06
C ARG A 114 -14.05 4.06 -20.99
N PRO A 115 -14.39 5.18 -20.32
CA PRO A 115 -15.76 5.69 -20.31
C PRO A 115 -16.11 6.34 -21.66
N ASN A 116 -17.29 6.02 -22.16
CA ASN A 116 -17.78 6.42 -23.48
C ASN A 116 -18.71 7.63 -23.42
N ASN A 117 -19.56 7.70 -22.40
CA ASN A 117 -20.59 8.74 -22.26
C ASN A 117 -20.24 9.74 -21.16
N GLU A 118 -20.85 10.93 -21.18
CA GLU A 118 -20.63 11.96 -20.15
C GLU A 118 -20.93 11.46 -18.73
N ARG A 119 -21.96 10.63 -18.56
CA ARG A 119 -22.29 10.00 -17.26
C ARG A 119 -21.17 9.07 -16.79
N GLU A 120 -20.66 8.21 -17.68
CA GLU A 120 -19.55 7.31 -17.36
C GLU A 120 -18.28 8.10 -17.02
N ILE A 121 -18.03 9.21 -17.71
CA ILE A 121 -16.91 10.11 -17.42
C ILE A 121 -17.06 10.71 -16.02
N GLN A 122 -18.27 11.13 -15.64
CA GLN A 122 -18.53 11.66 -14.30
C GLN A 122 -18.29 10.59 -13.21
N LEU A 123 -18.78 9.36 -13.39
CA LEU A 123 -18.55 8.25 -12.46
C LEU A 123 -17.06 7.91 -12.31
N PHE A 124 -16.33 7.90 -13.44
CA PHE A 124 -14.90 7.68 -13.45
C PHE A 124 -14.14 8.79 -12.71
N GLN A 125 -14.49 10.07 -12.95
CA GLN A 125 -13.89 11.21 -12.26
C GLN A 125 -14.22 11.23 -10.76
N GLN A 126 -15.42 10.81 -10.35
CA GLN A 126 -15.77 10.66 -8.93
C GLN A 126 -14.85 9.63 -8.25
N SER A 127 -14.61 8.50 -8.91
CA SER A 127 -13.69 7.46 -8.43
C SER A 127 -12.26 7.98 -8.33
N GLU A 128 -11.79 8.76 -9.31
CA GLU A 128 -10.48 9.40 -9.29
C GLU A 128 -10.35 10.41 -8.12
N ARG A 129 -11.37 11.24 -7.91
CA ARG A 129 -11.41 12.20 -6.80
C ARG A 129 -11.36 11.47 -5.45
N LEU A 130 -12.13 10.40 -5.30
CA LEU A 130 -12.14 9.58 -4.09
C LEU A 130 -10.77 8.94 -3.84
N ALA A 131 -10.13 8.36 -4.86
CA ALA A 131 -8.80 7.77 -4.74
C ALA A 131 -7.74 8.81 -4.32
N ARG A 132 -7.77 10.02 -4.92
CA ARG A 132 -6.88 11.11 -4.53
C ARG A 132 -7.12 11.59 -3.09
N LEU A 133 -8.39 11.70 -2.69
CA LEU A 133 -8.76 12.12 -1.33
C LEU A 133 -8.23 11.11 -0.30
N VAL A 134 -8.53 9.82 -0.49
CA VAL A 134 -8.09 8.74 0.41
C VAL A 134 -6.56 8.69 0.48
N ARG A 135 -5.87 8.77 -0.67
CA ARG A 135 -4.40 8.80 -0.73
C ARG A 135 -3.83 10.00 0.04
N ASN A 136 -4.34 11.21 -0.21
CA ASN A 136 -3.83 12.43 0.43
C ASN A 136 -4.12 12.43 1.94
N ALA A 137 -5.33 12.02 2.35
CA ALA A 137 -5.70 11.93 3.76
C ALA A 137 -4.83 10.92 4.50
N TYR A 138 -4.65 9.72 3.94
CA TYR A 138 -3.80 8.69 4.56
C TYR A 138 -2.33 9.11 4.63
N CYS A 139 -1.82 9.73 3.57
CA CYS A 139 -0.48 10.29 3.53
C CYS A 139 -0.30 11.36 4.62
N GLY A 140 -1.22 12.33 4.71
CA GLY A 140 -1.18 13.39 5.73
C GLY A 140 -1.22 12.85 7.15
N LEU A 141 -2.14 11.92 7.44
CA LEU A 141 -2.24 11.27 8.75
C LEU A 141 -0.95 10.53 9.12
N SER A 142 -0.37 9.78 8.17
CA SER A 142 0.86 9.02 8.39
C SER A 142 2.07 9.93 8.61
N PHE A 143 2.16 11.06 7.90
CA PHE A 143 3.19 12.06 8.13
C PHE A 143 3.06 12.73 9.50
N ILE A 144 1.85 13.08 9.92
CA ILE A 144 1.60 13.64 11.25
C ILE A 144 2.01 12.61 12.32
N ALA A 145 1.61 11.35 12.17
CA ALA A 145 1.96 10.28 13.10
C ALA A 145 3.48 10.07 13.21
N LEU A 146 4.20 10.05 12.07
CA LEU A 146 5.66 9.92 12.06
C LEU A 146 6.34 11.11 12.77
N ASN A 147 5.90 12.34 12.51
CA ASN A 147 6.49 13.52 13.16
C ASN A 147 6.14 13.59 14.65
N MET A 148 4.93 13.18 15.04
CA MET A 148 4.53 13.08 16.46
C MET A 148 5.37 12.06 17.22
N LEU A 149 5.64 10.89 16.62
CA LEU A 149 6.54 9.89 17.21
C LEU A 149 7.94 10.48 17.47
N MET A 150 8.42 11.34 16.58
CA MET A 150 9.74 11.98 16.74
C MET A 150 9.75 13.17 17.70
N PHE A 151 8.64 13.91 17.81
CA PHE A 151 8.56 15.12 18.63
C PHE A 151 8.18 14.84 20.10
N ILE A 152 7.41 13.79 20.37
CA ILE A 152 7.01 13.41 21.74
C ILE A 152 8.18 12.75 22.49
N VAL A 153 9.15 12.20 21.77
CA VAL A 153 10.35 11.58 22.34
C VAL A 153 11.36 12.69 22.63
N ASP A 154 11.08 13.49 23.68
CA ASP A 154 12.02 14.48 24.20
C ASP A 154 12.51 14.08 25.60
N ASP A 155 13.80 14.34 25.83
CA ASP A 155 14.59 14.28 27.06
C ASP A 155 15.30 13.00 27.57
N SER A 156 15.19 11.80 26.96
CA SER A 156 16.16 10.69 27.23
C SER A 156 15.93 9.35 26.49
N GLY A 157 14.80 9.18 25.79
CA GLY A 157 14.41 7.90 25.17
C GLY A 157 14.78 7.77 23.69
N LEU A 158 14.91 6.53 23.22
CA LEU A 158 14.94 6.24 21.79
C LEU A 158 13.49 6.18 21.25
N PRO A 159 13.23 6.62 20.00
CA PRO A 159 11.88 6.66 19.45
C PRO A 159 11.24 5.30 19.21
N LEU A 160 12.05 4.25 19.15
CA LEU A 160 11.60 2.86 19.11
C LEU A 160 12.29 2.06 20.21
N SER A 161 11.52 1.33 21.02
CA SER A 161 12.06 0.31 21.94
C SER A 161 12.52 -0.91 21.14
N VAL A 162 13.71 -0.78 20.52
CA VAL A 162 14.39 -1.85 19.79
C VAL A 162 15.83 -1.97 20.26
N TYR A 163 16.40 -3.17 20.12
CA TYR A 163 17.77 -3.42 20.54
C TYR A 163 18.73 -2.50 19.79
N SER A 164 19.60 -1.80 20.52
CA SER A 164 20.68 -1.05 19.91
C SER A 164 22.03 -1.73 20.18
N PRO A 165 22.83 -2.02 19.14
CA PRO A 165 24.15 -2.60 19.29
C PRO A 165 25.22 -1.59 19.75
N PHE A 166 24.92 -0.29 19.72
CA PHE A 166 25.87 0.76 20.10
C PHE A 166 25.73 1.13 21.59
N ASP A 167 26.80 1.65 22.18
CA ASP A 167 26.75 2.14 23.56
C ASP A 167 26.02 3.50 23.61
N MET A 168 24.81 3.50 24.19
CA MET A 168 23.95 4.69 24.29
C MET A 168 24.53 5.76 25.21
N ASN A 169 25.51 5.42 26.06
CA ASN A 169 26.16 6.36 26.96
C ASN A 169 27.06 7.37 26.24
N ARG A 170 27.46 7.08 24.99
CA ARG A 170 28.25 7.99 24.16
C ARG A 170 27.34 8.78 23.22
N LYS A 171 27.49 10.11 23.22
CA LYS A 171 26.74 11.04 22.33
C LYS A 171 26.70 10.59 20.86
N TRP A 172 27.83 10.08 20.34
CA TRP A 172 27.92 9.58 18.96
C TRP A 172 27.11 8.29 18.73
N GLY A 173 27.10 7.36 19.69
CA GLY A 173 26.34 6.11 19.60
C GLY A 173 24.82 6.35 19.64
N TYR A 174 24.40 7.28 20.51
CA TYR A 174 23.02 7.74 20.58
C TYR A 174 22.56 8.37 19.26
N LEU A 175 23.31 9.36 18.74
CA LEU A 175 22.94 10.07 17.51
C LEU A 175 22.87 9.12 16.30
N SER A 176 23.83 8.18 16.20
CA SER A 176 23.86 7.18 15.13
C SER A 176 22.63 6.26 15.18
N THR A 177 22.24 5.81 16.38
CA THR A 177 21.09 4.93 16.55
C THR A 177 19.77 5.66 16.29
N TYR A 178 19.65 6.89 16.79
CA TYR A 178 18.51 7.74 16.53
C TYR A 178 18.32 7.98 15.03
N GLY A 179 19.41 8.32 14.31
CA GLY A 179 19.38 8.49 12.86
C GLY A 179 18.98 7.21 12.12
N TYR A 180 19.53 6.07 12.53
CA TYR A 180 19.16 4.76 11.98
C TYR A 180 17.68 4.41 12.18
N GLN A 181 17.16 4.59 13.40
CA GLN A 181 15.75 4.34 13.72
C GLN A 181 14.85 5.27 12.92
N TYR A 182 15.20 6.55 12.80
CA TYR A 182 14.44 7.52 12.00
C TYR A 182 14.39 7.14 10.52
N ILE A 183 15.54 6.80 9.92
CA ILE A 183 15.60 6.38 8.51
C ILE A 183 14.75 5.12 8.31
N THR A 184 14.92 4.13 9.18
CA THR A 184 14.24 2.85 9.08
C THR A 184 12.73 2.98 9.27
N ALA A 185 12.28 3.74 10.28
CA ALA A 185 10.88 4.06 10.51
C ALA A 185 10.28 4.83 9.34
N SER A 186 11.03 5.78 8.76
CA SER A 186 10.61 6.53 7.58
C SER A 186 10.41 5.61 6.39
N VAL A 187 11.36 4.71 6.09
CA VAL A 187 11.25 3.72 5.01
C VAL A 187 10.00 2.85 5.21
N CYS A 188 9.80 2.31 6.41
CA CYS A 188 8.63 1.51 6.76
C CYS A 188 7.32 2.28 6.54
N CYS A 189 7.27 3.53 7.00
CA CYS A 189 6.13 4.42 6.83
C CYS A 189 5.81 4.66 5.35
N TYR A 190 6.81 5.00 4.53
CA TYR A 190 6.59 5.23 3.10
C TYR A 190 6.14 3.98 2.34
N VAL A 191 6.68 2.80 2.68
CA VAL A 191 6.25 1.52 2.09
C VAL A 191 4.79 1.23 2.44
N ASN A 192 4.38 1.45 3.70
CA ASN A 192 2.99 1.33 4.12
C ASN A 192 2.08 2.31 3.38
N ILE A 193 2.46 3.60 3.33
CA ILE A 193 1.73 4.64 2.59
C ILE A 193 1.54 4.21 1.13
N ALA A 194 2.61 3.78 0.46
CA ALA A 194 2.56 3.41 -0.94
C ALA A 194 1.66 2.20 -1.18
N PHE A 195 1.81 1.12 -0.40
CA PHE A 195 1.05 -0.11 -0.61
C PHE A 195 -0.43 0.05 -0.25
N ASP A 196 -0.75 0.63 0.90
CA ASP A 196 -2.14 0.74 1.38
C ASP A 196 -2.94 1.71 0.50
N SER A 197 -2.33 2.84 0.12
CA SER A 197 -3.00 3.78 -0.79
C SER A 197 -3.12 3.26 -2.22
N LEU A 198 -2.19 2.41 -2.68
CA LEU A 198 -2.30 1.74 -3.98
C LEU A 198 -3.43 0.71 -3.95
N SER A 199 -3.49 -0.11 -2.89
CA SER A 199 -4.54 -1.11 -2.68
C SER A 199 -5.92 -0.46 -2.60
N ALA A 200 -6.06 0.64 -1.85
CA ALA A 200 -7.29 1.43 -1.82
C ALA A 200 -7.65 1.97 -3.21
N SER A 201 -6.67 2.45 -3.98
CA SER A 201 -6.89 2.95 -5.33
C SER A 201 -7.35 1.86 -6.30
N PHE A 202 -6.86 0.62 -6.14
CA PHE A 202 -7.31 -0.54 -6.90
C PHE A 202 -8.79 -0.85 -6.63
N LEU A 203 -9.17 -0.90 -5.35
CA LEU A 203 -10.55 -1.16 -4.94
C LEU A 203 -11.50 -0.04 -5.39
N ILE A 204 -11.08 1.23 -5.26
CA ILE A 204 -11.87 2.38 -5.72
C ILE A 204 -12.03 2.36 -7.25
N HIS A 205 -10.98 2.01 -7.99
CA HIS A 205 -11.08 1.85 -9.44
C HIS A 205 -12.06 0.73 -9.80
N LEU A 206 -11.93 -0.45 -9.17
CA LEU A 206 -12.83 -1.59 -9.38
C LEU A 206 -14.29 -1.20 -9.10
N LYS A 207 -14.54 -0.52 -7.98
CA LYS A 207 -15.85 0.03 -7.64
C LYS A 207 -16.36 1.00 -8.72
N GLY A 208 -15.52 1.91 -9.20
CA GLY A 208 -15.88 2.84 -10.27
C GLY A 208 -16.28 2.14 -11.58
N GLN A 209 -15.59 1.05 -11.94
CA GLN A 209 -15.96 0.25 -13.12
C GLN A 209 -17.28 -0.52 -12.92
N MET A 210 -17.55 -1.00 -11.70
CA MET A 210 -18.85 -1.59 -11.36
C MET A 210 -19.97 -0.55 -11.41
N ASP A 211 -19.73 0.69 -10.96
CA ASP A 211 -20.69 1.79 -11.05
C ASP A 211 -21.02 2.12 -12.53
N ILE A 212 -20.00 2.09 -13.41
CA ILE A 212 -20.18 2.25 -14.86
C ILE A 212 -21.00 1.10 -15.46
N LEU A 213 -20.71 -0.15 -15.08
CA LEU A 213 -21.50 -1.31 -15.50
C LEU A 213 -22.96 -1.16 -15.07
N CYS A 214 -23.21 -0.72 -13.84
CA CYS A 214 -24.55 -0.47 -13.32
C CYS A 214 -25.27 0.62 -14.13
N ASP A 215 -24.59 1.70 -14.53
CA ASP A 215 -25.16 2.74 -15.38
C ASP A 215 -25.52 2.20 -16.78
N ARG A 216 -24.64 1.41 -17.39
CA ARG A 216 -24.91 0.73 -18.67
C ARG A 216 -26.12 -0.20 -18.56
N LEU A 217 -26.21 -0.99 -17.49
CA LEU A 217 -27.34 -1.90 -17.23
C LEU A 217 -28.64 -1.18 -16.85
N LYS A 218 -28.60 0.05 -16.36
CA LYS A 218 -29.84 0.82 -16.09
C LYS A 218 -30.36 1.56 -17.32
N ASN A 219 -29.47 1.86 -18.26
CA ASN A 219 -29.78 2.72 -19.40
C ASN A 219 -29.79 1.97 -20.76
N PHE A 220 -29.49 0.67 -20.80
CA PHE A 220 -29.62 -0.11 -22.04
C PHE A 220 -31.08 -0.11 -22.52
N GLY A 221 -31.30 0.09 -23.82
CA GLY A 221 -32.62 0.35 -24.41
C GLY A 221 -33.06 1.83 -24.48
N ASN A 222 -32.66 2.69 -23.54
CA ASN A 222 -32.92 4.15 -23.63
C ASN A 222 -32.01 4.84 -24.64
N TYR A 223 -30.79 4.32 -24.84
CA TYR A 223 -29.84 4.86 -25.82
C TYR A 223 -30.22 4.53 -27.26
N SER A 224 -30.95 3.44 -27.51
CA SER A 224 -31.19 2.97 -28.88
C SER A 224 -32.39 3.62 -29.56
N LYS A 225 -33.36 4.25 -28.87
CA LYS A 225 -34.60 4.85 -29.43
C LYS A 225 -35.33 4.01 -30.50
N CYS A 226 -35.02 2.72 -30.61
CA CYS A 226 -35.50 1.79 -31.61
C CYS A 226 -35.76 0.47 -30.91
N ASN A 227 -37.02 0.03 -30.92
CA ASN A 227 -37.45 -1.30 -30.48
C ASN A 227 -36.89 -2.36 -31.45
N ASN A 228 -35.58 -2.60 -31.41
CA ASN A 228 -34.99 -3.71 -32.15
C ASN A 228 -34.32 -4.65 -31.15
N ASP A 229 -34.95 -5.80 -30.91
CA ASP A 229 -34.53 -6.80 -29.92
C ASP A 229 -33.08 -7.25 -30.11
N ASP A 230 -32.58 -7.24 -31.36
CA ASP A 230 -31.20 -7.55 -31.70
C ASP A 230 -30.19 -6.57 -31.08
N LYS A 231 -30.48 -5.27 -31.07
CA LYS A 231 -29.60 -4.25 -30.49
C LYS A 231 -29.55 -4.34 -28.96
N ILE A 232 -30.70 -4.59 -28.34
CA ILE A 232 -30.79 -4.80 -26.89
C ILE A 232 -29.98 -6.04 -26.49
N THR A 233 -30.09 -7.11 -27.27
CA THR A 233 -29.32 -8.34 -27.05
C THR A 233 -27.80 -8.11 -27.21
N GLU A 234 -27.38 -7.28 -28.17
CA GLU A 234 -25.98 -6.90 -28.36
C GLU A 234 -25.44 -6.05 -27.21
N GLU A 235 -26.19 -5.05 -26.74
CA GLU A 235 -25.83 -4.23 -25.57
C GLU A 235 -25.66 -5.09 -24.31
N LEU A 236 -26.57 -6.06 -24.09
CA LEU A 236 -26.48 -6.98 -22.97
C LEU A 236 -25.24 -7.88 -23.07
N LYS A 237 -24.96 -8.44 -24.26
CA LYS A 237 -23.73 -9.22 -24.50
C LYS A 237 -22.48 -8.41 -24.20
N ASN A 238 -22.45 -7.12 -24.55
CA ASN A 238 -21.33 -6.23 -24.26
C ASN A 238 -21.19 -5.97 -22.75
N CYS A 239 -22.31 -5.81 -22.02
CA CYS A 239 -22.28 -5.68 -20.56
C CYS A 239 -21.75 -6.95 -19.87
N ILE A 240 -22.15 -8.14 -20.34
CA ILE A 240 -21.65 -9.42 -19.81
C ILE A 240 -20.14 -9.54 -20.03
N LYS A 241 -19.65 -9.26 -21.24
CA LYS A 241 -18.20 -9.26 -21.54
C LYS A 241 -17.45 -8.27 -20.65
N TYR A 242 -18.01 -7.07 -20.46
CA TYR A 242 -17.40 -6.06 -19.59
C TYR A 242 -17.35 -6.50 -18.13
N TYR A 243 -18.40 -7.14 -17.62
CA TYR A 243 -18.40 -7.73 -16.27
C TYR A 243 -17.36 -8.83 -16.12
N GLU A 244 -17.18 -9.69 -17.13
CA GLU A 244 -16.14 -10.72 -17.13
C GLU A 244 -14.73 -10.12 -17.02
N GLU A 245 -14.46 -9.03 -17.75
CA GLU A 245 -13.20 -8.29 -17.66
C GLU A 245 -13.01 -7.62 -16.29
N ILE A 246 -14.08 -7.09 -15.69
CA ILE A 246 -14.05 -6.57 -14.33
C ILE A 246 -13.71 -7.69 -13.32
N LEU A 247 -14.28 -8.89 -13.46
CA LEU A 247 -13.96 -10.02 -12.60
C LEU A 247 -12.49 -10.45 -12.73
N LYS A 248 -11.94 -10.49 -13.95
CA LYS A 248 -10.50 -10.77 -14.15
C LYS A 248 -9.63 -9.76 -13.39
N VAL A 249 -9.97 -8.48 -13.44
CA VAL A 249 -9.28 -7.43 -12.67
C VAL A 249 -9.48 -7.60 -11.17
N ALA A 250 -10.68 -7.95 -10.71
CA ALA A 250 -10.97 -8.16 -9.30
C ALA A 250 -10.10 -9.29 -8.71
N HIS A 251 -10.03 -10.43 -9.39
CA HIS A 251 -9.20 -11.57 -8.96
C HIS A 251 -7.71 -11.21 -8.95
N LEU A 252 -7.24 -10.43 -9.93
CA LEU A 252 -5.87 -9.94 -9.96
C LEU A 252 -5.57 -9.02 -8.77
N ILE A 253 -6.48 -8.09 -8.46
CA ILE A 253 -6.35 -7.19 -7.30
C ILE A 253 -6.36 -8.00 -6.00
N GLU A 254 -7.26 -8.97 -5.86
CA GLU A 254 -7.34 -9.85 -4.70
C GLU A 254 -6.03 -10.61 -4.48
N ASP A 255 -5.44 -11.19 -5.52
CA ASP A 255 -4.14 -11.86 -5.41
C ASP A 255 -3.04 -10.87 -4.97
N LEU A 256 -3.04 -9.64 -5.51
CA LEU A 256 -2.06 -8.61 -5.13
C LEU A 256 -2.14 -8.20 -3.65
N ILE A 257 -3.36 -8.08 -3.10
CA ILE A 257 -3.57 -7.43 -1.79
C ILE A 257 -3.86 -8.41 -0.64
N SER A 258 -4.36 -9.61 -0.93
CA SER A 258 -4.87 -10.56 0.09
C SER A 258 -3.84 -10.92 1.15
N LEU A 259 -2.65 -11.38 0.76
CA LEU A 259 -1.63 -11.82 1.71
C LEU A 259 -1.11 -10.68 2.61
N PRO A 260 -0.67 -9.51 2.09
CA PRO A 260 -0.17 -8.44 2.94
C PRO A 260 -1.26 -7.85 3.85
N ILE A 261 -2.48 -7.68 3.34
CA ILE A 261 -3.61 -7.18 4.15
C ILE A 261 -3.96 -8.18 5.25
N SER A 262 -3.96 -9.48 4.97
CA SER A 262 -4.24 -10.51 5.98
C SER A 262 -3.22 -10.46 7.11
N ILE A 263 -1.93 -10.39 6.78
CA ILE A 263 -0.85 -10.27 7.79
C ILE A 263 -1.01 -8.97 8.58
N GLN A 264 -1.29 -7.85 7.91
CA GLN A 264 -1.52 -6.56 8.58
C GLN A 264 -2.72 -6.58 9.54
N ILE A 265 -3.83 -7.23 9.17
CA ILE A 265 -5.01 -7.38 10.03
C ILE A 265 -4.65 -8.21 11.26
N VAL A 266 -3.99 -9.36 11.09
CA VAL A 266 -3.55 -10.21 12.20
C VAL A 266 -2.62 -9.44 13.14
N CYS A 267 -1.60 -8.75 12.59
CA CYS A 267 -0.71 -7.90 13.36
C CYS A 267 -1.47 -6.82 14.13
N SER A 268 -2.45 -6.16 13.49
CA SER A 268 -3.24 -5.09 14.11
C SER A 268 -4.13 -5.60 15.24
N VAL A 269 -4.75 -6.78 15.08
CA VAL A 269 -5.52 -7.43 16.15
C VAL A 269 -4.61 -7.79 17.32
N LEU A 270 -3.44 -8.37 17.05
CA LEU A 270 -2.46 -8.72 18.08
C LEU A 270 -1.97 -7.48 18.85
N VAL A 271 -1.69 -6.38 18.14
CA VAL A 271 -1.33 -5.08 18.74
C VAL A 271 -2.46 -4.53 19.60
N LEU A 272 -3.69 -4.57 19.12
CA LEU A 272 -4.87 -4.12 19.86
C LEU A 272 -5.02 -4.91 21.17
N VAL A 273 -4.89 -6.23 21.11
CA VAL A 273 -4.97 -7.12 22.29
C VAL A 273 -3.83 -6.82 23.27
N ALA A 274 -2.60 -6.65 22.79
CA ALA A 274 -1.44 -6.31 23.63
C ALA A 274 -1.64 -4.96 24.33
N ASN A 275 -2.15 -3.96 23.62
CA ASN A 275 -2.48 -2.64 24.19
C ASN A 275 -3.60 -2.72 25.23
N PHE A 276 -4.67 -3.48 24.96
CA PHE A 276 -5.74 -3.67 25.94
C PHE A 276 -5.25 -4.35 27.22
N PHE A 277 -4.40 -5.36 27.06
CA PHE A 277 -3.74 -6.01 28.19
C PHE A 277 -2.90 -4.99 28.97
N GLY A 278 -2.02 -4.23 28.31
CA GLY A 278 -1.21 -3.20 28.97
C GLY A 278 -2.04 -2.17 29.74
N MET A 279 -3.12 -1.65 29.15
CA MET A 279 -4.03 -0.71 29.81
C MET A 279 -4.72 -1.30 31.04
N ALA A 280 -5.12 -2.58 30.99
CA ALA A 280 -5.75 -3.25 32.12
C ALA A 280 -4.81 -3.35 33.33
N PHE A 281 -3.51 -3.59 33.11
CA PHE A 281 -2.53 -3.64 34.20
C PHE A 281 -2.22 -2.26 34.78
N VAL A 282 -2.23 -1.20 33.96
CA VAL A 282 -2.09 0.18 34.45
C VAL A 282 -3.27 0.58 35.32
N SER A 283 -4.49 0.13 34.99
CA SER A 283 -5.71 0.42 35.78
C SER A 283 -5.76 -0.29 37.15
N ILE A 284 -4.87 -1.26 37.41
CA ILE A 284 -4.83 -2.03 38.66
C ILE A 284 -3.81 -1.44 39.66
N LYS A 285 -3.02 -0.43 39.26
CA LYS A 285 -2.13 0.34 40.14
C LYS A 285 -2.76 1.65 40.57
#